data_AF-A0A7S1W8T0-F1
#
_entry.id   AF-A0A7S1W8T0-F1
#
_cell.length_a   1.000
_cell.length_b   1.000
_cell.length_c   1.000
_cell.angle_alpha   90.00
_cell.angle_beta   90.00
_cell.angle_gamma   90.00
#
_symmetry.space_group_name_H-M   'P 1'
#
loop_
_entity.id
_entity.type
_entity.pdbx_description
1 polymer ?
#
loop_
_entity_poly.entity_id
_entity_poly.type
_entity_poly.pdbx_seq_one_letter_code
_entity_poly.pdbx_strand_id
1 'polypeptide(L)'
;VNCVWPKDLDPMTDDVANAMDGLNDWLRGQMAEDDRVALEKVLKATPAERMAAATHVVTYSHFVPRPDLIPEKRFLPSPEMAKQMGSNVLKKRVASIRPDVHVFARSCFGWDATLGGVRYVSAPLATLEQRLRGDAAIGDFPHFEKGEPLMLRQGSSWATPYIAGWSEYYKNSAREERSEEARASGPSKGAAFAPEWVEKSIKSEAEGYVMTQGGAHAGFTYGRV
;
A
#
# COMPACT_ATOMS: atom_id res chain seq x y z
N VAL A 1 -29.58 -12.39 -3.97
CA VAL A 1 -28.79 -12.73 -5.18
C VAL A 1 -27.39 -13.09 -4.70
N ASN A 2 -26.94 -14.33 -4.91
CA ASN A 2 -25.57 -14.71 -4.56
C ASN A 2 -24.64 -14.16 -5.64
N CYS A 3 -23.64 -13.37 -5.25
CA CYS A 3 -22.57 -12.94 -6.15
C CYS A 3 -21.64 -14.14 -6.39
N VAL A 4 -21.81 -14.81 -7.52
CA VAL A 4 -20.98 -15.92 -7.97
C VAL A 4 -20.26 -15.52 -9.25
N TRP A 5 -19.00 -15.91 -9.38
CA TRP A 5 -18.28 -15.76 -10.64
C TRP A 5 -18.96 -16.60 -11.74
N PRO A 6 -18.85 -16.18 -13.02
CA PRO A 6 -19.23 -17.01 -14.16
C PRO A 6 -18.64 -18.42 -14.06
N LYS A 7 -19.37 -19.43 -14.55
CA LYS A 7 -19.01 -20.86 -14.37
C LYS A 7 -17.69 -21.26 -15.03
N ASP A 8 -17.22 -20.46 -15.98
CA ASP A 8 -16.00 -20.60 -16.75
C ASP A 8 -14.78 -19.93 -16.08
N LEU A 9 -14.96 -19.23 -14.96
CA LEU A 9 -13.87 -18.62 -14.21
C LEU A 9 -13.59 -19.39 -12.92
N ASP A 10 -12.40 -19.95 -12.81
CA ASP A 10 -11.93 -20.55 -11.55
C ASP A 10 -11.22 -19.49 -10.68
N PRO A 11 -11.73 -19.15 -9.49
CA PRO A 11 -11.06 -18.22 -8.57
C PRO A 11 -9.79 -18.79 -7.93
N MET A 12 -9.51 -20.09 -8.11
CA MET A 12 -8.29 -20.74 -7.62
C MET A 12 -7.13 -20.66 -8.63
N THR A 13 -7.39 -20.18 -9.86
CA THR A 13 -6.40 -19.96 -10.92
C THR A 13 -6.26 -18.45 -11.22
N ASP A 14 -5.51 -18.10 -12.26
CA ASP A 14 -5.40 -16.73 -12.75
C ASP A 14 -6.62 -16.30 -13.61
N ASP A 15 -7.64 -17.15 -13.81
CA ASP A 15 -8.75 -16.93 -14.76
C ASP A 15 -9.55 -15.67 -14.45
N VAL A 16 -9.89 -15.43 -13.18
CA VAL A 16 -10.59 -14.21 -12.76
C VAL A 16 -9.74 -12.97 -13.07
N ALA A 17 -8.44 -13.05 -12.83
CA ALA A 17 -7.54 -11.92 -13.08
C ALA A 17 -7.40 -11.63 -14.58
N ASN A 18 -7.33 -12.69 -15.40
CA ASN A 18 -7.28 -12.62 -16.87
C ASN A 18 -8.58 -12.06 -17.44
N ALA A 19 -9.74 -12.49 -16.93
CA ALA A 19 -11.04 -11.94 -17.32
C ALA A 19 -11.14 -10.44 -17.03
N MET A 20 -10.65 -10.00 -15.86
CA MET A 20 -10.58 -8.57 -15.52
C MET A 20 -9.63 -7.80 -16.43
N ASP A 21 -8.52 -8.41 -16.86
CA ASP A 21 -7.63 -7.79 -17.86
C ASP A 21 -8.31 -7.66 -19.23
N GLY A 22 -9.10 -8.65 -19.65
CA GLY A 22 -9.92 -8.56 -20.87
C GLY A 22 -10.93 -7.41 -20.82
N LEU A 23 -11.53 -7.14 -19.65
CA LEU A 23 -12.39 -5.95 -19.47
C LEU A 23 -11.59 -4.65 -19.60
N ASN A 24 -10.36 -4.59 -19.08
CA ASN A 24 -9.48 -3.44 -19.24
C ASN A 24 -9.07 -3.22 -20.70
N ASP A 25 -8.82 -4.29 -21.45
CA ASP A 25 -8.48 -4.19 -22.88
C ASP A 25 -9.67 -3.70 -23.71
N TRP A 26 -10.89 -4.14 -23.37
CA TRP A 26 -12.09 -3.56 -23.96
C TRP A 26 -12.21 -2.06 -23.67
N LEU A 27 -12.00 -1.64 -22.41
CA LEU A 27 -12.00 -0.22 -22.02
C LEU A 27 -10.91 0.57 -22.76
N ARG A 28 -9.72 0.01 -22.94
CA ARG A 28 -8.63 0.62 -23.74
C ARG A 28 -9.05 0.83 -25.19
N GLY A 29 -9.84 -0.09 -25.75
CA GLY A 29 -10.43 0.06 -27.08
C GLY A 29 -11.43 1.22 -27.20
N GLN A 30 -11.98 1.70 -26.07
CA GLN A 30 -12.88 2.86 -26.03
C GLN A 30 -12.15 4.19 -25.78
N MET A 31 -10.83 4.17 -25.52
CA MET A 31 -10.05 5.39 -25.32
C MET A 31 -9.90 6.16 -26.64
N ALA A 32 -9.71 7.48 -26.54
CA ALA A 32 -9.29 8.28 -27.70
C ALA A 32 -7.96 7.75 -28.25
N GLU A 33 -7.80 7.79 -29.57
CA GLU A 33 -6.61 7.24 -30.25
C GLU A 33 -5.31 7.81 -29.67
N ASP A 34 -5.25 9.12 -29.46
CA ASP A 34 -4.07 9.81 -28.94
C ASP A 34 -3.72 9.34 -27.52
N ASP A 35 -4.72 9.13 -26.66
CA ASP A 35 -4.52 8.63 -25.29
C ASP A 35 -4.02 7.18 -25.31
N ARG A 36 -4.57 6.35 -26.21
CA ARG A 36 -4.13 4.96 -26.37
C ARG A 36 -2.68 4.88 -26.85
N VAL A 37 -2.32 5.66 -27.86
CA VAL A 37 -0.95 5.73 -28.39
C VAL A 37 0.02 6.25 -27.32
N ALA A 38 -0.38 7.27 -26.55
CA ALA A 38 0.42 7.78 -25.45
C ALA A 38 0.64 6.73 -24.35
N LEU A 39 -0.42 6.02 -23.95
CA LEU A 39 -0.33 4.94 -22.97
C LEU A 39 0.56 3.80 -23.47
N GLU A 40 0.41 3.34 -24.71
CA GLU A 40 1.26 2.30 -25.28
C GLU A 40 2.73 2.71 -25.30
N LYS A 41 3.02 3.97 -25.67
CA LYS A 41 4.37 4.51 -25.65
C LYS A 41 4.97 4.44 -24.25
N VAL A 42 4.20 4.82 -23.23
CA VAL A 42 4.62 4.75 -21.82
C VAL A 42 4.88 3.31 -21.37
N LEU A 43 3.99 2.38 -21.73
CA LEU A 43 4.07 0.98 -21.32
C LEU A 43 5.21 0.22 -22.00
N LYS A 44 5.53 0.55 -23.26
CA LYS A 44 6.63 -0.07 -24.03
C LYS A 44 7.98 0.55 -23.70
N ALA A 45 8.02 1.81 -23.26
CA ALA A 45 9.24 2.51 -22.92
C ALA A 45 9.93 1.91 -21.67
N THR A 46 11.25 1.80 -21.75
CA THR A 46 12.12 1.52 -20.61
C THR A 46 12.14 2.71 -19.63
N PRO A 47 12.49 2.49 -18.36
CA PRO A 47 12.68 3.58 -17.39
C PRO A 47 13.64 4.67 -17.88
N ALA A 48 14.71 4.30 -18.59
CA ALA A 48 15.68 5.26 -19.13
C ALA A 48 15.08 6.13 -20.24
N GLU A 49 14.32 5.55 -21.16
CA GLU A 49 13.61 6.30 -22.21
C GLU A 49 12.57 7.24 -21.62
N ARG A 50 11.83 6.79 -20.61
CA ARG A 50 10.86 7.63 -19.91
C ARG A 50 11.54 8.80 -19.18
N MET A 51 12.67 8.54 -18.53
CA MET A 51 13.48 9.59 -17.90
C MET A 51 13.98 10.63 -18.91
N ALA A 52 14.49 10.19 -20.06
CA ALA A 52 14.94 11.09 -21.14
C ALA A 52 13.78 11.95 -21.71
N ALA A 53 12.57 11.39 -21.74
CA ALA A 53 11.35 12.09 -22.15
C ALA A 53 10.65 12.86 -21.01
N ALA A 54 11.27 12.97 -19.82
CA ALA A 54 10.66 13.57 -18.61
C ALA A 54 9.26 13.01 -18.29
N THR A 55 9.02 11.75 -18.62
CA THR A 55 7.75 11.04 -18.44
C THR A 55 7.83 10.19 -17.18
N HIS A 56 6.85 10.33 -16.29
CA HIS A 56 6.82 9.61 -15.02
C HIS A 56 5.55 8.77 -14.92
N VAL A 57 5.69 7.59 -14.33
CA VAL A 57 4.61 6.61 -14.20
C VAL A 57 4.34 6.36 -12.73
N VAL A 58 3.16 6.80 -12.30
CA VAL A 58 2.59 6.42 -11.00
C VAL A 58 1.52 5.38 -11.26
N THR A 59 1.57 4.28 -10.52
CA THR A 59 0.52 3.25 -10.54
C THR A 59 -0.04 3.08 -9.14
N TYR A 60 -1.24 2.52 -9.03
CA TYR A 60 -1.82 2.21 -7.74
C TYR A 60 -2.59 0.90 -7.75
N SER A 61 -2.69 0.26 -6.59
CA SER A 61 -3.61 -0.86 -6.37
C SER A 61 -4.17 -0.81 -4.96
N HIS A 62 -5.40 -1.31 -4.78
CA HIS A 62 -5.93 -1.41 -3.43
C HIS A 62 -5.16 -2.46 -2.61
N PHE A 63 -4.77 -3.56 -3.23
CA PHE A 63 -4.03 -4.67 -2.61
C PHE A 63 -2.51 -4.46 -2.64
N VAL A 64 -1.80 -5.19 -1.78
CA VAL A 64 -0.33 -5.19 -1.68
C VAL A 64 0.28 -5.82 -2.93
N PRO A 65 1.18 -5.11 -3.66
CA PRO A 65 1.66 -5.55 -4.96
C PRO A 65 2.77 -6.61 -4.90
N ARG A 66 3.42 -6.77 -3.74
CA ARG A 66 4.54 -7.69 -3.55
C ARG A 66 4.48 -8.38 -2.20
N PRO A 67 4.79 -9.69 -2.14
CA PRO A 67 4.96 -10.38 -0.85
C PRO A 67 6.03 -9.76 0.04
N ASP A 68 7.05 -9.12 -0.54
CA ASP A 68 8.12 -8.42 0.19
C ASP A 68 7.62 -7.19 0.96
N LEU A 69 6.41 -6.70 0.69
CA LEU A 69 5.78 -5.58 1.42
C LEU A 69 4.80 -6.09 2.48
N ILE A 70 4.72 -7.41 2.67
CA ILE A 70 4.00 -8.04 3.75
C ILE A 70 5.01 -8.30 4.89
N PRO A 71 4.75 -7.83 6.11
CA PRO A 71 5.55 -8.20 7.27
C PRO A 71 5.58 -9.72 7.51
N GLU A 72 6.57 -10.21 8.25
CA GLU A 72 6.63 -11.63 8.62
C GLU A 72 5.35 -12.05 9.38
N LYS A 73 4.95 -13.32 9.25
CA LYS A 73 3.71 -13.84 9.84
C LYS A 73 3.57 -13.56 11.34
N ARG A 74 4.70 -13.53 12.06
CA ARG A 74 4.77 -13.23 13.50
C ARG A 74 4.39 -11.79 13.86
N PHE A 75 4.21 -10.93 12.87
CA PHE A 75 3.77 -9.54 13.03
C PHE A 75 2.36 -9.31 12.49
N LEU A 76 1.70 -10.35 11.97
CA LEU A 76 0.33 -10.25 11.48
C LEU A 76 -0.64 -10.65 12.60
N PRO A 77 -1.81 -9.99 12.73
CA PRO A 77 -2.86 -10.39 13.66
C PRO A 77 -3.35 -11.82 13.45
N SER A 78 -3.26 -12.31 12.21
CA SER A 78 -3.47 -13.73 11.88
C SER A 78 -2.55 -14.21 10.74
N PRO A 79 -2.09 -15.47 10.76
CA PRO A 79 -1.28 -16.04 9.68
C PRO A 79 -2.00 -16.07 8.31
N GLU A 80 -3.33 -16.17 8.31
CA GLU A 80 -4.16 -16.16 7.10
C GLU A 80 -4.18 -14.79 6.41
N MET A 81 -3.93 -13.71 7.15
CA MET A 81 -3.98 -12.35 6.62
C MET A 81 -3.05 -12.18 5.42
N ALA A 82 -1.86 -12.80 5.45
CA ALA A 82 -0.91 -12.79 4.34
C ALA A 82 -1.50 -13.31 3.01
N LYS A 83 -2.44 -14.26 3.07
CA LYS A 83 -3.09 -14.84 1.87
C LYS A 83 -4.09 -13.88 1.22
N GLN A 84 -4.55 -12.86 1.95
CA GLN A 84 -5.60 -11.93 1.51
C GLN A 84 -5.05 -10.58 1.06
N MET A 85 -3.73 -10.37 1.14
CA MET A 85 -3.13 -9.05 0.92
C MET A 85 -2.87 -8.71 -0.54
N GLY A 86 -2.64 -9.70 -1.41
CA GLY A 86 -2.19 -9.46 -2.78
C GLY A 86 -2.21 -10.70 -3.64
N SER A 87 -1.74 -10.58 -4.89
CA SER A 87 -1.71 -11.69 -5.85
C SER A 87 -0.43 -11.70 -6.68
N ASN A 88 -0.05 -12.88 -7.18
CA ASN A 88 1.08 -13.02 -8.10
C ASN A 88 0.82 -12.32 -9.43
N VAL A 89 -0.44 -12.26 -9.89
CA VAL A 89 -0.80 -11.51 -11.10
C VAL A 89 -0.54 -10.02 -10.92
N LEU A 90 -0.96 -9.43 -9.79
CA LEU A 90 -0.67 -8.03 -9.48
C LEU A 90 0.85 -7.77 -9.45
N LYS A 91 1.63 -8.64 -8.81
CA LYS A 91 3.09 -8.55 -8.82
C LYS A 91 3.65 -8.52 -10.25
N LYS A 92 3.19 -9.41 -11.12
CA LYS A 92 3.61 -9.46 -12.54
C LYS A 92 3.26 -8.16 -13.27
N ARG A 93 2.05 -7.60 -13.05
CA ARG A 93 1.61 -6.34 -13.67
C ARG A 93 2.48 -5.15 -13.25
N VAL A 94 2.76 -5.00 -11.96
CA VAL A 94 3.63 -3.91 -11.48
C VAL A 94 5.05 -4.09 -12.00
N ALA A 95 5.55 -5.33 -12.02
CA ALA A 95 6.88 -5.66 -12.54
C ALA A 95 7.02 -5.42 -14.05
N SER A 96 5.97 -5.60 -14.86
CA SER A 96 6.03 -5.32 -16.29
C SER A 96 6.03 -3.81 -16.58
N ILE A 97 5.22 -3.04 -15.86
CA ILE A 97 5.14 -1.57 -16.01
C ILE A 97 6.43 -0.89 -15.53
N ARG A 98 7.04 -1.41 -14.46
CA ARG A 98 8.21 -0.82 -13.77
C ARG A 98 7.98 0.67 -13.45
N PRO A 99 6.92 1.02 -12.70
CA PRO A 99 6.57 2.41 -12.44
C PRO A 99 7.66 3.11 -11.61
N ASP A 100 7.70 4.44 -11.64
CA ASP A 100 8.57 5.21 -10.74
C ASP A 100 8.07 5.09 -9.28
N VAL A 101 6.74 5.17 -9.12
CA VAL A 101 6.05 5.04 -7.84
C VAL A 101 4.86 4.09 -7.97
N HIS A 102 4.69 3.20 -7.00
CA HIS A 102 3.49 2.39 -6.84
C HIS A 102 2.85 2.63 -5.48
N VAL A 103 1.61 3.14 -5.49
CA VAL A 103 0.83 3.42 -4.29
C VAL A 103 -0.08 2.24 -3.97
N PHE A 104 -0.11 1.78 -2.73
CA PHE A 104 -0.97 0.67 -2.35
C PHE A 104 -1.61 0.84 -0.98
N ALA A 105 -2.63 0.03 -0.69
CA ALA A 105 -3.43 0.14 0.53
C ALA A 105 -3.75 -1.25 1.11
N ARG A 106 -4.93 -1.37 1.75
CA ARG A 106 -5.55 -2.57 2.33
C ARG A 106 -4.86 -3.17 3.55
N SER A 107 -3.53 -3.20 3.60
CA SER A 107 -2.78 -3.84 4.68
C SER A 107 -2.81 -3.06 5.99
N CYS A 108 -3.14 -1.77 5.94
CA CYS A 108 -2.96 -0.81 7.04
C CYS A 108 -1.50 -0.67 7.50
N PHE A 109 -0.53 -1.11 6.69
CA PHE A 109 0.90 -1.00 6.99
C PHE A 109 1.52 0.23 6.36
N GLY A 110 2.22 1.03 7.16
CA GLY A 110 2.96 2.20 6.67
C GLY A 110 4.19 1.81 5.86
N TRP A 111 4.23 2.20 4.58
CA TRP A 111 5.37 1.95 3.69
C TRP A 111 5.80 3.19 2.91
N ASP A 112 7.11 3.41 2.82
CA ASP A 112 7.79 4.25 1.84
C ASP A 112 9.20 3.68 1.61
N ALA A 113 9.30 2.75 0.66
CA ALA A 113 10.51 1.99 0.41
C ALA A 113 10.76 1.76 -1.08
N THR A 114 12.02 1.80 -1.49
CA THR A 114 12.41 1.51 -2.88
C THR A 114 12.86 0.06 -3.00
N LEU A 115 12.16 -0.72 -3.83
CA LEU A 115 12.47 -2.13 -4.08
C LEU A 115 12.57 -2.39 -5.58
N GLY A 116 13.76 -2.80 -6.05
CA GLY A 116 13.98 -3.07 -7.48
C GLY A 116 13.79 -1.84 -8.37
N GLY A 117 14.18 -0.66 -7.87
CA GLY A 117 14.08 0.61 -8.59
C GLY A 117 12.69 1.27 -8.58
N VAL A 118 11.69 0.65 -7.96
CA VAL A 118 10.34 1.20 -7.81
C VAL A 118 10.14 1.67 -6.37
N ARG A 119 9.65 2.91 -6.16
CA ARG A 119 9.24 3.40 -4.84
C ARG A 119 7.82 2.91 -4.53
N TYR A 120 7.66 2.21 -3.42
CA TYR A 120 6.38 1.71 -2.94
C TYR A 120 5.90 2.54 -1.76
N VAL A 121 4.72 3.14 -1.88
CA VAL A 121 4.15 4.01 -0.83
C VAL A 121 2.80 3.48 -0.38
N SER A 122 2.64 3.33 0.93
CA SER A 122 1.35 3.08 1.58
C SER A 122 1.23 3.99 2.79
N ALA A 123 0.29 4.94 2.69
CA ALA A 123 -0.04 5.89 3.75
C ALA A 123 -1.45 5.56 4.29
N PRO A 124 -1.58 4.49 5.09
CA PRO A 124 -2.89 4.04 5.54
C PRO A 124 -3.52 5.03 6.53
N LEU A 125 -4.83 5.23 6.39
CA LEU A 125 -5.61 5.93 7.42
C LEU A 125 -5.66 5.11 8.70
N ALA A 126 -5.91 3.80 8.60
CA ALA A 126 -6.20 2.89 9.71
C ALA A 126 -7.34 3.37 10.64
N THR A 127 -8.00 2.43 11.33
CA THR A 127 -8.96 2.81 12.38
C THR A 127 -8.20 3.28 13.62
N LEU A 128 -8.89 4.04 14.50
CA LEU A 128 -8.34 4.44 15.79
C LEU A 128 -7.83 3.23 16.59
N GLU A 129 -8.57 2.12 16.59
CA GLU A 129 -8.16 0.88 17.24
C GLU A 129 -6.84 0.34 16.66
N GLN A 130 -6.68 0.34 15.34
CA GLN A 130 -5.46 -0.12 14.68
C GLN A 130 -4.26 0.78 14.96
N ARG A 131 -4.49 2.09 15.10
CA ARG A 131 -3.46 3.06 15.50
C ARG A 131 -3.01 2.83 16.93
N LEU A 132 -3.96 2.67 17.85
CA LEU A 132 -3.69 2.45 19.28
C LEU A 132 -3.02 1.11 19.58
N ARG A 133 -3.33 0.07 18.79
CA ARG A 133 -2.70 -1.26 18.93
C ARG A 133 -1.27 -1.31 18.40
N GLY A 134 -0.87 -0.39 17.54
CA GLY A 134 0.47 -0.37 16.94
C GLY A 134 0.70 -1.34 15.80
N ASP A 135 -0.24 -2.28 15.58
CA ASP A 135 -0.18 -3.31 14.53
C ASP A 135 0.05 -2.72 13.12
N ALA A 136 -0.39 -1.48 12.92
CA ALA A 136 -0.31 -0.77 11.64
C ALA A 136 1.08 -0.18 11.35
N ALA A 137 1.86 0.19 12.37
CA ALA A 137 3.14 0.90 12.26
C ALA A 137 3.14 1.90 11.08
N ILE A 138 2.25 2.89 11.14
CA ILE A 138 1.93 3.79 10.03
C ILE A 138 3.11 4.72 9.77
N GLY A 139 3.59 5.40 10.81
CA GLY A 139 4.66 6.40 10.69
C GLY A 139 4.11 7.80 10.39
N ASP A 140 5.01 8.69 10.05
CA ASP A 140 4.74 10.12 9.86
C ASP A 140 4.32 10.41 8.41
N PHE A 141 3.00 10.42 8.21
CA PHE A 141 2.34 10.83 6.97
C PHE A 141 1.50 12.09 7.21
N PRO A 142 1.19 12.87 6.14
CA PRO A 142 0.35 14.06 6.27
C PRO A 142 -0.95 13.78 7.02
N HIS A 143 -1.40 14.77 7.80
CA HIS A 143 -2.59 14.60 8.62
C HIS A 143 -3.84 14.59 7.74
N PHE A 144 -4.30 13.39 7.39
CA PHE A 144 -5.53 13.22 6.62
C PHE A 144 -6.75 13.84 7.32
N GLU A 145 -6.77 13.89 8.66
CA GLU A 145 -7.81 14.56 9.46
C GLU A 145 -7.85 16.08 9.25
N LYS A 146 -6.73 16.68 8.83
CA LYS A 146 -6.62 18.11 8.47
C LYS A 146 -6.86 18.34 6.97
N GLY A 147 -7.25 17.32 6.22
CA GLY A 147 -7.48 17.39 4.78
C GLY A 147 -6.21 17.48 3.94
N GLU A 148 -5.04 17.14 4.50
CA GLU A 148 -3.77 17.19 3.78
C GLU A 148 -3.60 15.92 2.92
N PRO A 149 -3.55 16.04 1.57
CA PRO A 149 -3.35 14.88 0.71
C PRO A 149 -1.91 14.38 0.79
N LEU A 150 -1.73 13.08 0.55
CA LEU A 150 -0.39 12.49 0.35
C LEU A 150 0.28 13.11 -0.89
N MET A 151 1.39 13.82 -0.70
CA MET A 151 2.16 14.42 -1.78
C MET A 151 3.16 13.40 -2.33
N LEU A 152 3.02 13.04 -3.60
CA LEU A 152 4.00 12.16 -4.26
C LEU A 152 5.00 12.95 -5.09
N ARG A 153 4.56 14.02 -5.76
CA ARG A 153 5.38 14.77 -6.71
C ARG A 153 4.95 16.23 -6.77
N GLN A 154 5.92 17.15 -6.77
CA GLN A 154 5.73 18.58 -6.95
C GLN A 154 6.56 19.05 -8.15
N GLY A 155 5.88 19.53 -9.19
CA GLY A 155 6.56 19.94 -10.44
C GLY A 155 7.38 18.78 -11.02
N SER A 156 8.68 18.99 -11.17
CA SER A 156 9.62 17.97 -11.68
C SER A 156 10.20 17.05 -10.59
N SER A 157 9.96 17.33 -9.31
CA SER A 157 10.61 16.63 -8.20
C SER A 157 9.67 15.70 -7.46
N TRP A 158 10.13 14.49 -7.15
CA TRP A 158 9.44 13.60 -6.23
C TRP A 158 9.50 14.14 -4.81
N ALA A 159 8.45 13.90 -4.02
CA ALA A 159 8.47 14.17 -2.59
C ALA A 159 9.59 13.37 -1.92
N THR A 160 10.18 13.91 -0.86
CA THR A 160 11.12 13.15 -0.03
C THR A 160 10.45 11.88 0.52
N PRO A 161 11.19 10.78 0.71
CA PRO A 161 10.66 9.61 1.41
C PRO A 161 10.07 9.97 2.77
N TYR A 162 8.86 9.50 3.04
CA TYR A 162 8.19 9.61 4.33
C TYR A 162 8.81 8.66 5.35
N ILE A 163 8.68 8.99 6.64
CA ILE A 163 9.09 8.12 7.74
C ILE A 163 7.97 7.12 7.96
N ALA A 164 7.99 6.01 7.23
CA ALA A 164 6.94 5.00 7.30
C ALA A 164 7.36 3.86 8.23
N GLY A 165 6.48 3.43 9.15
CA GLY A 165 6.89 2.56 10.26
C GLY A 165 7.53 1.24 9.81
N TRP A 166 6.89 0.48 8.93
CA TRP A 166 7.50 -0.77 8.44
C TRP A 166 8.76 -0.53 7.59
N SER A 167 8.87 0.62 6.93
CA SER A 167 10.08 0.97 6.19
C SER A 167 11.26 1.25 7.12
N GLU A 168 11.03 2.01 8.20
CA GLU A 168 12.04 2.25 9.24
C GLU A 168 12.46 0.97 9.96
N TYR A 169 11.51 0.06 10.19
CA TYR A 169 11.81 -1.24 10.79
C TYR A 169 12.84 -2.02 9.97
N TYR A 170 12.58 -2.22 8.67
CA TYR A 170 13.43 -3.04 7.81
C TYR A 170 14.71 -2.34 7.32
N LYS A 171 14.86 -1.03 7.56
CA LYS A 171 16.17 -0.37 7.43
C LYS A 171 17.16 -0.88 8.48
N ASN A 172 16.66 -1.19 9.68
CA ASN A 172 17.47 -1.53 10.85
C ASN A 172 17.39 -3.01 11.25
N SER A 173 16.42 -3.75 10.70
CA SER A 173 16.15 -5.14 11.04
C SER A 173 16.17 -5.98 9.77
N ALA A 174 17.06 -6.97 9.73
CA ALA A 174 17.02 -7.95 8.66
C ALA A 174 15.70 -8.73 8.72
N ARG A 175 15.14 -9.05 7.56
CA ARG A 175 14.06 -10.02 7.48
C ARG A 175 14.58 -11.38 7.92
N GLU A 176 13.84 -12.05 8.78
CA GLU A 176 14.17 -13.44 9.10
C GLU A 176 13.90 -14.32 7.88
N GLU A 177 14.88 -15.15 7.53
CA GLU A 177 14.69 -16.14 6.48
C GLU A 177 13.52 -17.04 6.86
N ARG A 178 12.66 -17.29 5.88
CA ARG A 178 11.49 -18.16 6.04
C ARG A 178 11.98 -19.61 6.08
N SER A 179 12.57 -20.06 7.20
CA SER A 179 12.96 -21.45 7.38
C SER A 179 11.73 -22.37 7.41
N GLU A 180 11.86 -23.57 6.86
CA GLU A 180 10.78 -24.56 6.84
C GLU A 180 10.38 -25.03 8.25
N GLU A 181 11.30 -24.99 9.22
CA GLU A 181 11.05 -25.35 10.62
C GLU A 181 10.09 -24.39 11.33
N ALA A 182 10.10 -23.10 10.98
CA ALA A 182 9.16 -22.11 11.53
C ALA A 182 7.70 -22.33 11.12
N ARG A 183 7.42 -23.20 10.13
CA ARG A 183 6.04 -23.63 9.80
C ARG A 183 5.46 -24.62 10.81
N ALA A 184 6.30 -25.38 11.51
CA ALA A 184 5.86 -26.47 12.39
C ALA A 184 5.52 -26.00 13.81
N SER A 185 6.12 -24.90 14.27
CA SER A 185 5.76 -24.25 15.53
C SER A 185 4.59 -23.29 15.30
N GLY A 186 3.37 -23.70 15.68
CA GLY A 186 2.25 -22.77 15.79
C GLY A 186 2.57 -21.58 16.72
N PRO A 187 1.82 -20.47 16.65
CA PRO A 187 2.16 -19.27 17.40
C PRO A 187 2.10 -19.52 18.91
N SER A 188 3.18 -19.19 19.62
CA SER A 188 3.14 -19.05 21.08
C SER A 188 2.19 -17.92 21.44
N LYS A 189 1.10 -18.24 22.13
CA LYS A 189 0.18 -17.24 22.69
C LYS A 189 0.95 -16.28 23.60
N GLY A 190 0.90 -14.98 23.32
CA GLY A 190 1.11 -13.95 24.34
C GLY A 190 2.42 -13.15 24.32
N ALA A 191 3.22 -13.16 23.25
CA ALA A 191 4.32 -12.20 23.16
C ALA A 191 3.78 -10.82 22.70
N ALA A 192 4.05 -9.77 23.47
CA ALA A 192 3.71 -8.39 23.13
C ALA A 192 4.28 -8.02 21.75
N PHE A 193 3.43 -7.47 20.88
CA PHE A 193 3.50 -7.70 19.43
C PHE A 193 4.05 -6.53 18.61
N ALA A 194 4.77 -5.61 19.25
CA ALA A 194 5.31 -4.45 18.58
C ALA A 194 6.72 -4.16 19.12
N PRO A 195 7.74 -3.97 18.26
CA PRO A 195 9.04 -3.48 18.69
C PRO A 195 8.91 -2.22 19.55
N GLU A 196 9.81 -2.00 20.51
CA GLU A 196 9.76 -0.90 21.49
C GLU A 196 9.59 0.51 20.86
N TRP A 197 9.99 0.71 19.61
CA TRP A 197 9.80 1.97 18.89
C TRP A 197 8.39 2.14 18.31
N VAL A 198 7.68 1.05 18.00
CA VAL A 198 6.25 1.10 17.64
C VAL A 198 5.46 1.56 18.86
N GLU A 199 5.79 1.10 20.07
CA GLU A 199 5.20 1.62 21.30
C GLU A 199 5.46 3.12 21.51
N LYS A 200 6.65 3.63 21.13
CA LYS A 200 6.96 5.06 21.19
C LYS A 200 6.17 5.87 20.16
N SER A 201 6.01 5.37 18.93
CA SER A 201 5.16 6.00 17.89
C SER A 201 3.68 6.02 18.30
N ILE A 202 3.19 4.92 18.90
CA ILE A 202 1.82 4.84 19.45
C ILE A 202 1.64 5.89 20.56
N LYS A 203 2.61 6.01 21.49
CA LYS A 203 2.52 6.97 22.60
C LYS A 203 2.52 8.41 22.09
N SER A 204 3.38 8.78 21.14
CA SER A 204 3.37 10.12 20.56
C SER A 204 2.10 10.43 19.76
N GLU A 205 1.54 9.45 19.03
CA GLU A 205 0.28 9.62 18.30
C GLU A 205 -0.92 9.73 19.25
N ALA A 206 -0.95 8.92 20.32
CA ALA A 206 -2.00 8.98 21.35
C ALA A 206 -1.96 10.30 22.13
N GLU A 207 -0.76 10.80 22.49
CA GLU A 207 -0.59 12.08 23.18
C GLU A 207 -0.97 13.27 22.28
N GLY A 208 -0.61 13.23 20.99
CA GLY A 208 -1.04 14.24 20.02
C GLY A 208 -2.55 14.29 19.81
N TYR A 209 -3.23 13.14 19.85
CA TYR A 209 -4.69 13.03 19.69
C TYR A 209 -5.46 13.48 20.95
N VAL A 210 -4.96 13.20 22.15
CA VAL A 210 -5.57 13.69 23.40
C VAL A 210 -5.48 15.21 23.49
N MET A 211 -4.39 15.80 22.99
CA MET A 211 -4.20 17.25 22.97
C MET A 211 -5.12 17.97 21.96
N THR A 212 -5.48 17.35 20.84
CA THR A 212 -6.40 17.95 19.84
C THR A 212 -7.88 17.86 20.24
N GLN A 213 -8.29 16.86 21.03
CA GLN A 213 -9.65 16.80 21.56
C GLN A 213 -9.91 17.71 22.78
N GLY A 214 -8.85 18.23 23.42
CA GLY A 214 -8.96 19.12 24.58
C GLY A 214 -9.32 20.58 24.28
N GLY A 215 -9.50 20.96 23.01
CA GLY A 215 -9.68 22.37 22.63
C GLY A 215 -10.48 22.60 21.36
N ALA A 216 -11.80 22.38 21.40
CA ALA A 216 -12.78 23.15 20.61
C ALA A 216 -14.22 22.74 20.97
N HIS A 217 -14.77 23.35 22.03
CA HIS A 217 -16.19 23.67 22.03
C HIS A 217 -16.39 24.87 21.08
N ALA A 218 -16.90 24.64 19.87
CA ALA A 218 -17.48 25.70 19.04
C ALA A 218 -18.58 25.09 18.16
N GLY A 219 -19.77 25.68 18.23
CA GLY A 219 -21.02 25.13 17.70
C GLY A 219 -21.06 25.04 16.17
N PHE A 220 -21.77 24.03 15.70
CA PHE A 220 -22.16 23.88 14.30
C PHE A 220 -23.32 24.84 13.98
N THR A 221 -23.06 25.81 13.09
CA THR A 221 -24.11 26.48 12.30
C THR A 221 -23.95 26.07 10.84
N TYR A 222 -24.95 25.37 10.31
CA TYR A 222 -25.06 25.02 8.90
C TYR A 222 -25.41 26.26 8.07
N GLY A 223 -24.57 26.62 7.11
CA GLY A 223 -24.94 27.47 5.98
C GLY A 223 -25.22 26.60 4.74
N ARG A 224 -26.44 26.67 4.20
CA ARG A 224 -26.82 26.07 2.91
C ARG A 224 -26.16 26.82 1.74
N VAL A 225 -25.75 26.08 0.71
CA VAL A 225 -25.63 26.55 -0.67
C VAL A 225 -27.00 26.50 -1.33
#